data_AF-A0A7M5X7C2-F1
#
_entry.id   AF-A0A7M5X7C2-F1
#
_cell.length_a   1.000
_cell.length_b   1.000
_cell.length_c   1.000
_cell.angle_alpha   90.00
_cell.angle_beta   90.00
_cell.angle_gamma   90.00
#
_symmetry.space_group_name_H-M   'P 1'
#
loop_
_entity.id
_entity.type
_entity.pdbx_description
1 polymer ?
#
loop_
_entity_poly.entity_id
_entity_poly.type
_entity_poly.pdbx_seq_one_letter_code
_entity_poly.pdbx_strand_id
1 'polypeptide(L)'
;MSTDLLLGTFGDLSKVQHQIEATLNNNCATTKYEDIAETANEVEKEEIRAAKDTEQDEKPKEEPVQSLHTFKKGERAKMLADGYTTEKWLLDRFSTIFGAFLMCLWGFHIASRFDIFDVFGILMSIVMGMLVADFMSGMVHWGADTWGSVDLPVIGKAFIRPFREHHVDPTAMTRHDVYETNGDNLLICFPVIFWYIYKSYTFSAEQLQQDYRFEIFSYVLGIFVILTNQIHKWSHMYYGLPAWVEFMQDYHIILPKKHHRIHHVSPHEHIFASLLVG
;
A
#
# COMPACT_ATOMS: atom_id res chain seq x y z
N MET A 1 38.03 44.54 -16.26
CA MET A 1 38.89 44.13 -15.13
C MET A 1 39.88 43.13 -15.70
N SER A 2 41.17 43.48 -15.71
CA SER A 2 42.19 42.95 -16.63
C SER A 2 42.55 41.47 -16.42
N THR A 3 42.80 40.77 -17.53
CA THR A 3 43.28 39.38 -17.65
C THR A 3 44.68 39.12 -17.07
N ASP A 4 45.37 40.18 -16.65
CA ASP A 4 46.75 40.10 -16.12
C ASP A 4 46.83 39.60 -14.67
N LEU A 5 45.72 39.62 -13.92
CA LEU A 5 45.69 39.12 -12.53
C LEU A 5 45.62 37.57 -12.47
N LEU A 6 45.08 36.93 -13.52
CA LEU A 6 44.96 35.47 -13.60
C LEU A 6 46.28 34.82 -14.06
N LEU A 7 47.05 35.47 -14.94
CA LEU A 7 48.33 34.90 -15.41
C LEU A 7 49.43 34.92 -14.35
N GLY A 8 49.42 35.90 -13.42
CA GLY A 8 50.35 35.95 -12.30
C GLY A 8 50.14 34.83 -11.27
N THR A 9 48.89 34.40 -11.05
CA THR A 9 48.55 33.37 -10.06
C THR A 9 48.87 31.95 -10.54
N PHE A 10 48.80 31.67 -11.84
CA PHE A 10 49.20 30.36 -12.40
C PHE A 10 50.73 30.16 -12.43
N GLY A 11 51.51 31.23 -12.60
CA GLY A 11 52.98 31.16 -12.57
C GLY A 11 53.55 30.78 -11.20
N ASP A 12 52.89 31.21 -10.12
CA ASP A 12 53.31 30.89 -8.74
C ASP A 12 52.87 29.48 -8.31
N LEU A 13 51.71 29.01 -8.76
CA LEU A 13 51.22 27.64 -8.51
C LEU A 13 52.14 26.57 -9.12
N SER A 14 52.68 26.80 -10.33
CA SER A 14 53.61 25.88 -10.98
C SER A 14 54.93 25.73 -10.19
N LYS A 15 55.43 26.81 -9.60
CA LYS A 15 56.66 26.78 -8.78
C LYS A 15 56.46 26.05 -7.46
N VAL A 16 55.31 26.23 -6.82
CA VAL A 16 54.93 25.50 -5.60
C VAL A 16 54.80 24.01 -5.89
N GLN A 17 54.17 23.65 -7.01
CA GLN A 17 54.01 22.24 -7.40
C GLN A 17 55.37 21.56 -7.68
N HIS A 18 56.29 22.26 -8.35
CA HIS A 18 57.62 21.72 -8.64
C HIS A 18 58.51 21.60 -7.39
N GLN A 19 58.30 22.44 -6.36
CA GLN A 19 58.96 22.31 -5.05
C GLN A 19 58.39 21.16 -4.21
N ILE A 20 57.08 20.89 -4.30
CA ILE A 20 56.42 19.78 -3.63
C ILE A 20 56.88 18.44 -4.22
N GLU A 21 56.94 18.31 -5.56
CA GLU A 21 57.44 17.10 -6.23
C GLU A 21 58.92 16.83 -5.94
N ALA A 22 59.75 17.87 -5.85
CA ALA A 22 61.16 17.73 -5.44
C ALA A 22 61.34 17.31 -3.97
N THR A 23 60.39 17.66 -3.09
CA THR A 23 60.40 17.28 -1.68
C THR A 23 59.88 15.85 -1.47
N LEU A 24 58.91 15.41 -2.27
CA LEU A 24 58.36 14.06 -2.23
C LEU A 24 59.32 13.00 -2.78
N ASN A 25 60.14 13.33 -3.78
CA ASN A 25 61.10 12.38 -4.36
C ASN A 25 62.35 12.11 -3.51
N ASN A 26 62.57 12.85 -2.40
CA ASN A 26 63.77 12.71 -1.56
C ASN A 26 63.56 12.02 -0.21
N ASN A 27 62.33 11.61 0.14
CA ASN A 27 62.08 10.91 1.39
C ASN A 27 61.67 9.46 1.13
N CYS A 28 62.66 8.58 1.26
CA CYS A 28 62.50 7.15 1.50
C CYS A 28 61.58 6.93 2.72
N ALA A 29 60.30 6.67 2.46
CA ALA A 29 59.29 6.42 3.50
C ALA A 29 58.29 5.32 3.09
N THR A 30 58.72 4.37 2.26
CA THR A 30 57.89 3.23 1.85
C THR A 30 57.68 2.21 2.97
N THR A 31 58.59 2.10 3.94
CA THR A 31 58.48 1.13 5.05
C THR A 31 57.56 1.57 6.19
N LYS A 32 57.30 2.87 6.37
CA LYS A 32 56.48 3.36 7.50
C LYS A 32 54.98 3.40 7.20
N TYR A 33 54.60 3.44 5.92
CA TYR A 33 53.20 3.42 5.49
C TYR A 33 52.61 2.01 5.45
N GLU A 34 53.42 0.99 5.12
CA GLU A 34 52.99 -0.41 5.14
C GLU A 34 52.67 -0.88 6.57
N ASP A 35 53.53 -0.57 7.56
CA ASP A 35 53.28 -0.90 8.97
C ASP A 35 52.01 -0.23 9.53
N ILE A 36 51.73 1.03 9.15
CA ILE A 36 50.53 1.75 9.59
C ILE A 36 49.27 1.18 8.92
N ALA A 37 49.35 0.81 7.65
CA ALA A 37 48.25 0.20 6.91
C ALA A 37 47.94 -1.24 7.39
N GLU A 38 48.97 -1.99 7.78
CA GLU A 38 48.81 -3.35 8.32
C GLU A 38 48.21 -3.30 9.74
N THR A 39 48.67 -2.37 10.59
CA THR A 39 48.09 -2.15 11.93
C THR A 39 46.65 -1.66 11.85
N ALA A 40 46.31 -0.76 10.90
CA ALA A 40 44.94 -0.29 10.70
C ALA A 40 44.01 -1.41 10.21
N ASN A 41 44.48 -2.30 9.33
CA ASN A 41 43.72 -3.47 8.88
C ASN A 41 43.48 -4.50 9.99
N GLU A 42 44.44 -4.69 10.90
CA GLU A 42 44.28 -5.58 12.05
C GLU A 42 43.24 -5.02 13.05
N VAL A 43 43.28 -3.71 13.32
CA VAL A 43 42.29 -3.04 14.17
C VAL A 43 40.89 -3.08 13.53
N GLU A 44 40.77 -2.83 12.23
CA GLU A 44 39.50 -2.93 11.51
C GLU A 44 38.95 -4.37 11.51
N LYS A 45 39.82 -5.39 11.37
CA LYS A 45 39.41 -6.80 11.49
C LYS A 45 38.97 -7.17 12.91
N GLU A 46 39.64 -6.65 13.94
CA GLU A 46 39.25 -6.86 15.33
C GLU A 46 37.94 -6.15 15.67
N GLU A 47 37.71 -4.93 15.17
CA GLU A 47 36.44 -4.22 15.32
C GLU A 47 35.30 -4.91 14.57
N ILE A 48 35.55 -5.42 13.35
CA ILE A 48 34.56 -6.23 12.60
C ILE A 48 34.27 -7.56 13.31
N ARG A 49 35.28 -8.18 13.95
CA ARG A 49 35.12 -9.41 14.71
C ARG A 49 34.36 -9.18 16.01
N ALA A 50 34.67 -8.12 16.74
CA ALA A 50 33.95 -7.70 17.93
C ALA A 50 32.50 -7.30 17.58
N ALA A 51 32.27 -6.61 16.46
CA ALA A 51 30.93 -6.29 15.97
C ALA A 51 30.12 -7.55 15.63
N LYS A 52 30.73 -8.56 14.98
CA LYS A 52 30.09 -9.86 14.69
C LYS A 52 29.79 -10.69 15.94
N ASP A 53 30.67 -10.66 16.93
CA ASP A 53 30.47 -11.34 18.21
C ASP A 53 29.36 -10.65 19.04
N THR A 54 29.19 -9.34 18.88
CA THR A 54 28.08 -8.57 19.50
C THR A 54 26.76 -8.78 18.75
N GLU A 55 26.80 -8.94 17.41
CA GLU A 55 25.62 -9.23 16.57
C GLU A 55 25.03 -10.65 16.81
N GLN A 56 25.83 -11.59 17.33
CA GLN A 56 25.36 -12.95 17.64
C GLN A 56 24.60 -13.06 18.97
N ASP A 57 24.82 -12.15 19.93
CA ASP A 57 24.16 -12.19 21.25
C ASP A 57 23.00 -11.18 21.39
N GLU A 58 22.88 -10.19 20.49
CA GLU A 58 21.81 -9.16 20.53
C GLU A 58 20.76 -9.25 19.42
N LYS A 59 20.83 -10.22 18.49
CA LYS A 59 19.65 -10.51 17.67
C LYS A 59 18.56 -11.06 18.58
N PRO A 60 17.39 -10.40 18.71
CA PRO A 60 16.25 -11.06 19.31
C PRO A 60 16.07 -12.36 18.54
N LYS A 61 16.03 -13.51 19.23
CA LYS A 61 15.65 -14.77 18.61
C LYS A 61 14.32 -14.50 17.91
N GLU A 62 14.34 -14.35 16.59
CA GLU A 62 13.13 -14.41 15.79
C GLU A 62 12.61 -15.82 16.00
N GLU A 63 11.70 -15.97 16.96
CA GLU A 63 10.91 -17.18 17.09
C GLU A 63 10.32 -17.44 15.70
N PRO A 64 10.48 -18.64 15.15
CA PRO A 64 9.94 -18.94 13.83
C PRO A 64 8.44 -18.67 13.87
N VAL A 65 8.03 -17.63 13.15
CA VAL A 65 6.66 -17.13 13.14
C VAL A 65 5.75 -18.27 12.71
N GLN A 66 4.98 -18.80 13.67
CA GLN A 66 4.13 -19.95 13.44
C GLN A 66 2.97 -19.55 12.54
N SER A 67 2.97 -20.08 11.31
CA SER A 67 1.86 -19.95 10.35
C SER A 67 0.54 -20.31 11.03
N LEU A 68 -0.55 -19.56 10.79
CA LEU A 68 -1.86 -19.79 11.42
C LEU A 68 -2.32 -21.27 11.33
N HIS A 69 -1.88 -22.00 10.30
CA HIS A 69 -2.17 -23.41 10.07
C HIS A 69 -1.49 -24.38 11.06
N THR A 70 -0.47 -23.95 11.79
CA THR A 70 0.21 -24.75 12.83
C THR A 70 -0.64 -24.88 14.10
N PHE A 71 -1.64 -24.02 14.28
CA PHE A 71 -2.50 -24.01 15.47
C PHE A 71 -3.76 -24.89 15.30
N LYS A 72 -4.24 -25.47 16.40
CA LYS A 72 -5.47 -26.27 16.38
C LYS A 72 -6.67 -25.39 16.04
N LYS A 73 -7.72 -25.97 15.43
CA LYS A 73 -8.91 -25.25 14.95
C LYS A 73 -9.54 -24.33 16.03
N GLY A 74 -9.57 -24.76 17.29
CA GLY A 74 -10.09 -23.97 18.41
C GLY A 74 -9.19 -22.81 18.83
N GLU A 75 -7.87 -22.95 18.75
CA GLU A 75 -6.90 -21.89 19.04
C GLU A 75 -6.91 -20.83 17.93
N ARG A 76 -7.01 -21.25 16.67
CA ARG A 76 -7.23 -20.35 15.52
C ARG A 76 -8.50 -19.52 15.69
N ALA A 77 -9.62 -20.16 16.04
CA ALA A 77 -10.89 -19.46 16.24
C ALA A 77 -10.80 -18.43 17.38
N LYS A 78 -10.06 -18.75 18.46
CA LYS A 78 -9.83 -17.82 19.58
C LYS A 78 -8.94 -16.64 19.18
N MET A 79 -7.84 -16.89 18.47
CA MET A 79 -6.97 -15.83 17.94
C MET A 79 -7.67 -14.95 16.90
N LEU A 80 -8.65 -15.49 16.16
CA LEU A 80 -9.52 -14.74 15.24
C LEU A 80 -10.59 -13.90 16.00
N ALA A 81 -11.10 -14.41 17.11
CA ALA A 81 -12.01 -13.66 17.98
C ALA A 81 -11.31 -12.51 18.73
N ASP A 82 -10.07 -12.71 19.19
CA ASP A 82 -9.33 -11.74 20.01
C ASP A 82 -8.96 -10.43 19.27
N GLY A 83 -9.11 -10.39 17.94
CA GLY A 83 -8.89 -9.17 17.15
C GLY A 83 -10.10 -8.23 17.07
N TYR A 84 -11.26 -8.64 17.58
CA TYR A 84 -12.45 -7.80 17.67
C TYR A 84 -12.45 -7.08 19.03
N THR A 85 -11.58 -6.09 19.17
CA THR A 85 -11.48 -5.27 20.39
C THR A 85 -12.45 -4.09 20.37
N THR A 86 -12.72 -3.50 21.53
CA THR A 86 -13.55 -2.29 21.64
C THR A 86 -12.97 -1.12 20.84
N GLU A 87 -11.65 -1.00 20.78
CA GLU A 87 -10.95 0.03 20.01
C GLU A 87 -11.17 -0.15 18.51
N LYS A 88 -11.07 -1.39 18.00
CA LYS A 88 -11.36 -1.70 16.59
C LYS A 88 -12.82 -1.43 16.26
N TRP A 89 -13.73 -1.85 17.15
CA TRP A 89 -15.16 -1.60 17.01
C TRP A 89 -15.49 -0.10 16.90
N LEU A 90 -14.82 0.75 17.70
CA LEU A 90 -14.95 2.20 17.65
C LEU A 90 -14.35 2.77 16.36
N LEU A 91 -13.16 2.29 15.97
CA LEU A 91 -12.47 2.72 14.76
C LEU A 91 -13.30 2.42 13.50
N ASP A 92 -13.94 1.26 13.41
CA ASP A 92 -14.77 0.86 12.28
C ASP A 92 -15.99 1.74 12.12
N ARG A 93 -16.64 2.11 13.24
CA ARG A 93 -17.79 3.01 13.22
C ARG A 93 -17.37 4.43 12.87
N PHE A 94 -16.30 4.93 13.47
CA PHE A 94 -15.76 6.24 13.16
C PHE A 94 -15.37 6.32 11.69
N SER A 95 -14.53 5.40 11.20
CA SER A 95 -14.04 5.37 9.83
C SER A 95 -15.19 5.29 8.83
N THR A 96 -16.19 4.45 9.09
CA THR A 96 -17.34 4.30 8.21
C THR A 96 -18.21 5.55 8.18
N ILE A 97 -18.64 6.07 9.33
CA ILE A 97 -19.57 7.21 9.41
C ILE A 97 -18.89 8.47 8.88
N PHE A 98 -17.67 8.76 9.36
CA PHE A 98 -16.93 9.93 8.95
C PHE A 98 -16.49 9.82 7.49
N GLY A 99 -16.01 8.65 7.06
CA GLY A 99 -15.64 8.39 5.67
C GLY A 99 -16.82 8.54 4.71
N ALA A 100 -18.00 8.02 5.06
CA ALA A 100 -19.21 8.19 4.26
C ALA A 100 -19.60 9.67 4.14
N PHE A 101 -19.52 10.44 5.24
CA PHE A 101 -19.73 11.89 5.20
C PHE A 101 -18.74 12.59 4.24
N LEU A 102 -17.45 12.26 4.31
CA LEU A 102 -16.44 12.83 3.42
C LEU A 102 -16.65 12.44 1.95
N MET A 103 -17.06 11.19 1.69
CA MET A 103 -17.41 10.73 0.33
C MET A 103 -18.62 11.48 -0.24
N CYS A 104 -19.62 11.78 0.59
CA CYS A 104 -20.75 12.61 0.20
C CYS A 104 -20.32 14.06 -0.07
N LEU A 105 -19.45 14.62 0.77
CA LEU A 105 -18.92 15.97 0.57
C LEU A 105 -18.09 16.08 -0.72
N TRP A 106 -17.22 15.10 -0.98
CA TRP A 106 -16.45 15.04 -2.23
C TRP A 106 -17.36 14.88 -3.45
N GLY A 107 -18.35 13.97 -3.38
CA GLY A 107 -19.35 13.80 -4.43
C GLY A 107 -20.17 15.05 -4.71
N PHE A 108 -20.51 15.82 -3.67
CA PHE A 108 -21.20 17.11 -3.81
C PHE A 108 -20.35 18.12 -4.59
N HIS A 109 -19.06 18.26 -4.27
CA HIS A 109 -18.14 19.17 -4.99
C HIS A 109 -17.93 18.76 -6.45
N ILE A 110 -17.94 17.46 -6.74
CA ILE A 110 -17.92 16.94 -8.11
C ILE A 110 -19.22 17.30 -8.83
N ALA A 111 -20.37 17.04 -8.22
CA ALA A 111 -21.67 17.27 -8.83
C ALA A 111 -21.94 18.76 -9.11
N SER A 112 -21.46 19.66 -8.23
CA SER A 112 -21.60 21.10 -8.42
C SER A 112 -20.81 21.66 -9.61
N ARG A 113 -19.85 20.89 -10.15
CA ARG A 113 -19.02 21.23 -11.32
C ARG A 113 -19.39 20.44 -12.57
N PHE A 114 -20.55 19.77 -12.57
CA PHE A 114 -20.96 18.94 -13.69
C PHE A 114 -21.06 19.74 -15.00
N ASP A 115 -20.36 19.24 -16.02
CA ASP A 115 -20.38 19.79 -17.37
C ASP A 115 -21.12 18.86 -18.33
N ILE A 116 -22.28 19.31 -18.80
CA ILE A 116 -23.13 18.57 -19.73
C ILE A 116 -22.47 18.36 -21.11
N PHE A 117 -21.48 19.17 -21.47
CA PHE A 117 -20.78 19.03 -22.75
C PHE A 117 -19.69 17.96 -22.70
N ASP A 118 -19.29 17.51 -21.50
CA ASP A 118 -18.23 16.51 -21.31
C ASP A 118 -18.75 15.11 -20.94
N VAL A 119 -20.00 14.79 -21.28
CA VAL A 119 -20.64 13.50 -20.94
C VAL A 119 -19.80 12.30 -21.39
N PHE A 120 -19.18 12.36 -22.57
CA PHE A 120 -18.33 11.28 -23.05
C PHE A 120 -17.10 11.07 -22.17
N GLY A 121 -16.42 12.16 -21.78
CA GLY A 121 -15.26 12.10 -20.88
C GLY A 121 -15.63 11.53 -19.51
N ILE A 122 -16.78 11.94 -18.97
CA ILE A 122 -17.32 11.44 -17.70
C ILE A 122 -17.59 9.94 -17.78
N LEU A 123 -18.26 9.46 -18.83
CA LEU A 123 -18.53 8.03 -19.02
C LEU A 123 -17.25 7.22 -19.13
N MET A 124 -16.23 7.71 -19.85
CA MET A 124 -14.92 7.05 -19.93
C MET A 124 -14.24 6.98 -18.57
N SER A 125 -14.28 8.06 -17.78
CA SER A 125 -13.72 8.07 -16.43
C SER A 125 -14.40 7.06 -15.50
N ILE A 126 -15.73 6.92 -15.58
CA ILE A 126 -16.48 5.93 -14.80
C ILE A 126 -16.04 4.51 -15.18
N VAL A 127 -16.03 4.19 -16.48
CA VAL A 127 -15.63 2.85 -16.96
C VAL A 127 -14.18 2.55 -16.59
N MET A 128 -13.27 3.51 -16.75
CA MET A 128 -11.87 3.32 -16.37
C MET A 128 -11.70 3.13 -14.87
N GLY A 129 -12.44 3.88 -14.04
CA GLY A 129 -12.39 3.74 -12.58
C GLY A 129 -12.81 2.34 -12.14
N MET A 130 -13.87 1.81 -12.77
CA MET A 130 -14.31 0.43 -12.60
C MET A 130 -13.23 -0.58 -13.01
N LEU A 131 -12.71 -0.51 -14.24
CA LEU A 131 -11.71 -1.44 -14.75
C LEU A 131 -10.42 -1.44 -13.92
N VAL A 132 -9.97 -0.27 -13.49
CA VAL A 132 -8.78 -0.15 -12.63
C VAL A 132 -9.06 -0.71 -11.24
N ALA A 133 -10.25 -0.49 -10.67
CA ALA A 133 -10.60 -1.08 -9.37
C ALA A 133 -10.58 -2.60 -9.42
N ASP A 134 -11.15 -3.19 -10.48
CA ASP A 134 -11.13 -4.63 -10.71
C ASP A 134 -9.71 -5.17 -10.81
N PHE A 135 -8.88 -4.57 -11.67
CA PHE A 135 -7.49 -4.96 -11.84
C PHE A 135 -6.68 -4.82 -10.54
N MET A 136 -6.82 -3.70 -9.83
CA MET A 136 -6.14 -3.47 -8.55
C MET A 136 -6.59 -4.45 -7.48
N SER A 137 -7.88 -4.81 -7.44
CA SER A 137 -8.39 -5.80 -6.50
C SER A 137 -7.75 -7.17 -6.71
N GLY A 138 -7.62 -7.61 -7.97
CA GLY A 138 -6.94 -8.84 -8.32
C GLY A 138 -5.45 -8.81 -7.97
N MET A 139 -4.78 -7.68 -8.22
CA MET A 139 -3.37 -7.50 -7.85
C MET A 139 -3.15 -7.54 -6.33
N VAL A 140 -4.00 -6.86 -5.56
CA VAL A 140 -3.92 -6.86 -4.08
C VAL A 140 -4.21 -8.25 -3.54
N HIS A 141 -5.21 -8.95 -4.08
CA HIS A 141 -5.55 -10.32 -3.69
C HIS A 141 -4.38 -11.27 -3.98
N TRP A 142 -3.86 -11.26 -5.21
CA TRP A 142 -2.69 -12.06 -5.59
C TRP A 142 -1.47 -11.74 -4.72
N GLY A 143 -1.22 -10.45 -4.44
CA GLY A 143 -0.12 -10.03 -3.59
C GLY A 143 -0.27 -10.51 -2.14
N ALA A 144 -1.49 -10.47 -1.60
CA ALA A 144 -1.80 -10.98 -0.27
C ALA A 144 -1.65 -12.50 -0.18
N ASP A 145 -2.04 -13.24 -1.22
CA ASP A 145 -1.90 -14.71 -1.26
C ASP A 145 -0.46 -15.16 -1.48
N THR A 146 0.29 -14.44 -2.31
CA THR A 146 1.66 -14.82 -2.69
C THR A 146 2.69 -14.41 -1.64
N TRP A 147 2.53 -13.22 -1.04
CA TRP A 147 3.54 -12.62 -0.15
C TRP A 147 2.98 -12.10 1.18
N GLY A 148 1.67 -12.09 1.36
CA GLY A 148 1.06 -11.51 2.54
C GLY A 148 1.32 -12.33 3.81
N SER A 149 1.92 -11.70 4.82
CA SER A 149 1.97 -12.22 6.19
C SER A 149 1.02 -11.45 7.13
N VAL A 150 0.32 -12.17 8.01
CA VAL A 150 -0.53 -11.57 9.06
C VAL A 150 0.27 -10.82 10.12
N ASP A 151 1.58 -11.04 10.15
CA ASP A 151 2.50 -10.49 11.13
C ASP A 151 3.06 -9.12 10.72
N LEU A 152 2.75 -8.64 9.51
CA LEU A 152 3.02 -7.25 9.13
C LEU A 152 2.23 -6.30 10.05
N PRO A 153 2.90 -5.34 10.72
CA PRO A 153 2.22 -4.41 11.61
C PRO A 153 1.20 -3.59 10.80
N VAL A 154 0.01 -3.40 11.37
CA VAL A 154 -1.13 -2.69 10.78
C VAL A 154 -1.73 -3.40 9.56
N ILE A 155 -0.99 -3.59 8.47
CA ILE A 155 -1.50 -4.14 7.20
C ILE A 155 -1.83 -5.63 7.31
N GLY A 156 -0.97 -6.41 7.98
CA GLY A 156 -1.19 -7.86 8.15
C GLY A 156 -2.40 -8.18 9.02
N LYS A 157 -2.58 -7.42 10.10
CA LYS A 157 -3.69 -7.60 11.04
C LYS A 157 -5.02 -7.08 10.50
N ALA A 158 -5.03 -5.97 9.75
CA ALA A 158 -6.25 -5.36 9.23
C ALA A 158 -6.70 -5.98 7.89
N PHE A 159 -5.78 -6.32 6.99
CA PHE A 159 -6.12 -6.81 5.65
C PHE A 159 -5.88 -8.31 5.49
N ILE A 160 -4.68 -8.81 5.80
CA ILE A 160 -4.33 -10.22 5.47
C ILE A 160 -5.09 -11.21 6.36
N ARG A 161 -5.36 -10.85 7.62
CA ARG A 161 -6.07 -11.71 8.58
C ARG A 161 -7.53 -11.98 8.18
N PRO A 162 -8.38 -10.99 7.83
CA PRO A 162 -9.71 -11.26 7.30
C PRO A 162 -9.72 -12.10 6.02
N PHE A 163 -8.76 -11.90 5.11
CA PHE A 163 -8.60 -12.73 3.91
C PHE A 163 -8.30 -14.19 4.27
N ARG A 164 -7.35 -14.46 5.18
CA ARG A 164 -7.05 -15.85 5.60
C ARG A 164 -8.19 -16.50 6.38
N GLU A 165 -8.90 -15.73 7.20
CA GLU A 165 -10.12 -16.21 7.86
C GLU A 165 -11.17 -16.61 6.83
N HIS A 166 -11.32 -15.83 5.76
CA HIS A 166 -12.25 -16.11 4.68
C HIS A 166 -11.96 -17.44 3.96
N HIS A 167 -10.70 -17.81 3.72
CA HIS A 167 -10.36 -19.12 3.13
C HIS A 167 -10.62 -20.30 4.08
N VAL A 168 -10.67 -20.06 5.40
CA VAL A 168 -10.95 -21.10 6.41
C VAL A 168 -12.45 -21.21 6.68
N ASP A 169 -13.16 -20.09 6.74
CA ASP A 169 -14.62 -20.01 6.86
C ASP A 169 -15.16 -18.95 5.89
N PRO A 170 -15.55 -19.37 4.66
CA PRO A 170 -16.04 -18.45 3.64
C PRO A 170 -17.24 -17.61 4.07
N THR A 171 -18.04 -18.13 5.00
CA THR A 171 -19.26 -17.49 5.47
C THR A 171 -19.05 -16.58 6.69
N ALA A 172 -17.83 -16.50 7.25
CA ALA A 172 -17.54 -15.60 8.37
C ALA A 172 -17.87 -14.15 8.03
N MET A 173 -17.45 -13.71 6.84
CA MET A 173 -17.70 -12.36 6.33
C MET A 173 -19.20 -12.03 6.23
N THR A 174 -20.09 -13.01 6.03
CA THR A 174 -21.53 -12.74 5.95
C THR A 174 -22.15 -12.37 7.30
N ARG A 175 -21.44 -12.62 8.41
CA ARG A 175 -21.90 -12.36 9.79
C ARG A 175 -21.44 -11.00 10.32
N HIS A 176 -20.50 -10.33 9.67
CA HIS A 176 -20.03 -9.01 10.06
C HIS A 176 -21.07 -7.94 9.74
N ASP A 177 -21.11 -6.85 10.49
CA ASP A 177 -21.96 -5.70 10.13
C ASP A 177 -21.32 -4.85 9.00
N VAL A 178 -22.00 -3.77 8.59
CA VAL A 178 -21.47 -2.89 7.52
C VAL A 178 -20.19 -2.17 7.94
N TYR A 179 -20.01 -1.93 9.24
CA TYR A 179 -18.86 -1.22 9.80
C TYR A 179 -17.63 -2.11 9.79
N GLU A 180 -17.76 -3.32 10.32
CA GLU A 180 -16.69 -4.33 10.33
C GLU A 180 -16.28 -4.74 8.91
N THR A 181 -17.23 -4.75 7.97
CA THR A 181 -16.95 -5.11 6.57
C THR A 181 -16.18 -4.01 5.83
N ASN A 182 -16.48 -2.73 6.07
CA ASN A 182 -16.01 -1.61 5.23
C ASN A 182 -15.11 -0.60 5.94
N GLY A 183 -15.00 -0.63 7.27
CA GLY A 183 -14.28 0.37 8.06
C GLY A 183 -12.82 0.52 7.66
N ASP A 184 -12.10 -0.60 7.52
CA ASP A 184 -10.69 -0.59 7.11
C ASP A 184 -10.50 -0.07 5.67
N ASN A 185 -11.41 -0.42 4.75
CA ASN A 185 -11.38 0.07 3.37
C ASN A 185 -11.64 1.59 3.29
N LEU A 186 -12.53 2.12 4.14
CA LEU A 186 -12.74 3.56 4.22
C LEU A 186 -11.54 4.26 4.83
N LEU A 187 -10.98 3.72 5.92
CA LEU A 187 -9.84 4.31 6.62
C LEU A 187 -8.62 4.45 5.69
N ILE A 188 -8.31 3.44 4.87
CA ILE A 188 -7.19 3.50 3.92
C ILE A 188 -7.41 4.53 2.81
N CYS A 189 -8.66 4.83 2.46
CA CYS A 189 -8.99 5.84 1.45
C CYS A 189 -8.92 7.28 1.97
N PHE A 190 -8.82 7.51 3.28
CA PHE A 190 -8.85 8.86 3.87
C PHE A 190 -7.85 9.85 3.25
N PRO A 191 -6.56 9.52 3.05
CA PRO A 191 -5.61 10.45 2.46
C PRO A 191 -6.04 10.97 1.09
N VAL A 192 -6.59 10.09 0.24
CA VAL A 192 -7.07 10.45 -1.09
C VAL A 192 -8.32 11.31 -1.00
N ILE A 193 -9.27 10.94 -0.14
CA ILE A 193 -10.51 11.71 0.05
C ILE A 193 -10.19 13.12 0.56
N PHE A 194 -9.32 13.24 1.56
CA PHE A 194 -8.89 14.54 2.10
C PHE A 194 -8.19 15.39 1.05
N TRP A 195 -7.36 14.78 0.20
CA TRP A 195 -6.69 15.49 -0.88
C TRP A 195 -7.69 16.15 -1.85
N TYR A 196 -8.72 15.42 -2.29
CA TYR A 196 -9.71 15.99 -3.21
C TYR A 196 -10.64 17.01 -2.56
N ILE A 197 -10.99 16.83 -1.29
CA ILE A 197 -11.71 17.85 -0.52
C ILE A 197 -10.84 19.11 -0.39
N TYR A 198 -9.56 18.97 -0.06
CA TYR A 198 -8.62 20.09 0.02
C TYR A 198 -8.53 20.85 -1.31
N LYS A 199 -8.39 20.14 -2.44
CA LYS A 199 -8.40 20.75 -3.78
C LYS A 199 -9.67 21.57 -4.00
N SER A 200 -10.83 21.05 -3.62
CA SER A 200 -12.13 21.71 -3.80
C SER A 200 -12.21 23.07 -3.09
N TYR A 201 -11.43 23.30 -2.02
CA TYR A 201 -11.40 24.57 -1.29
C TYR A 201 -10.21 25.47 -1.62
N THR A 202 -9.18 24.96 -2.31
CA THR A 202 -7.91 25.70 -2.49
C THR A 202 -7.55 25.97 -3.94
N PHE A 203 -8.04 25.17 -4.89
CA PHE A 203 -7.71 25.31 -6.30
C PHE A 203 -8.70 26.24 -7.00
N SER A 204 -8.27 26.88 -8.10
CA SER A 204 -9.16 27.70 -8.91
C SER A 204 -10.19 26.85 -9.64
N ALA A 205 -11.32 27.45 -10.04
CA ALA A 205 -12.35 26.77 -10.81
C ALA A 205 -11.79 26.18 -12.12
N GLU A 206 -10.85 26.87 -12.77
CA GLU A 206 -10.21 26.38 -13.99
C GLU A 206 -9.36 25.13 -13.73
N GLN A 207 -8.54 25.13 -12.67
CA GLN A 207 -7.73 23.96 -12.30
C GLN A 207 -8.61 22.75 -11.94
N LEU A 208 -9.70 23.00 -11.22
CA LEU A 208 -10.67 21.97 -10.86
C LEU A 208 -11.40 21.42 -12.10
N GLN A 209 -11.66 22.24 -13.10
CA GLN A 209 -12.29 21.78 -14.35
C GLN A 209 -11.33 20.98 -15.22
N GLN A 210 -10.06 21.38 -15.29
CA GLN A 210 -9.03 20.66 -16.03
C GLN A 210 -8.80 19.24 -15.46
N ASP A 211 -8.90 19.08 -14.14
CA ASP A 211 -8.74 17.79 -13.46
C ASP A 211 -10.04 16.97 -13.35
N TYR A 212 -11.18 17.53 -13.77
CA TYR A 212 -12.51 16.99 -13.47
C TYR A 212 -12.68 15.52 -13.85
N ARG A 213 -12.22 15.13 -15.04
CA ARG A 213 -12.30 13.73 -15.51
C ARG A 213 -11.48 12.78 -14.63
N PHE A 214 -10.29 13.19 -14.21
CA PHE A 214 -9.43 12.36 -13.35
C PHE A 214 -9.99 12.25 -11.94
N GLU A 215 -10.64 13.31 -11.46
CA GLU A 215 -11.36 13.32 -10.20
C GLU A 215 -12.58 12.37 -10.24
N ILE A 216 -13.40 12.37 -11.31
CA ILE A 216 -14.48 11.37 -11.50
C ILE A 216 -13.92 9.95 -11.48
N PHE A 217 -12.85 9.71 -12.24
CA PHE A 217 -12.17 8.42 -12.28
C PHE A 217 -11.74 7.97 -10.87
N SER A 218 -11.10 8.87 -10.12
CA SER A 218 -10.62 8.61 -8.76
C SER A 218 -11.77 8.39 -7.77
N TYR A 219 -12.87 9.11 -7.94
CA TYR A 219 -14.07 8.96 -7.12
C TYR A 219 -14.72 7.59 -7.32
N VAL A 220 -14.90 7.16 -8.58
CA VAL A 220 -15.44 5.85 -8.92
C VAL A 220 -14.51 4.73 -8.46
N LEU A 221 -13.21 4.84 -8.72
CA LEU A 221 -12.20 3.91 -8.20
C LEU A 221 -12.30 3.81 -6.67
N GLY A 222 -12.40 4.94 -5.97
CA GLY A 222 -12.57 4.99 -4.52
C GLY A 222 -13.83 4.28 -4.04
N ILE A 223 -14.97 4.46 -4.70
CA ILE A 223 -16.23 3.75 -4.39
C ILE A 223 -16.02 2.24 -4.46
N PHE A 224 -15.43 1.73 -5.54
CA PHE A 224 -15.23 0.28 -5.68
C PHE A 224 -14.20 -0.25 -4.69
N VAL A 225 -13.10 0.47 -4.43
CA VAL A 225 -12.15 0.10 -3.37
C VAL A 225 -12.85 0.01 -2.01
N ILE A 226 -13.65 1.01 -1.65
CA ILE A 226 -14.41 1.03 -0.40
C ILE A 226 -15.35 -0.18 -0.32
N LEU A 227 -16.13 -0.42 -1.39
CA LEU A 227 -17.14 -1.47 -1.43
C LEU A 227 -16.60 -2.87 -1.72
N THR A 228 -15.29 -3.06 -1.97
CA THR A 228 -14.68 -4.36 -2.28
C THR A 228 -15.13 -5.47 -1.35
N ASN A 229 -15.00 -5.25 -0.05
CA ASN A 229 -15.34 -6.25 0.97
C ASN A 229 -16.85 -6.49 1.03
N GLN A 230 -17.66 -5.46 0.78
CA GLN A 230 -19.10 -5.57 0.77
C GLN A 230 -19.61 -6.35 -0.46
N ILE A 231 -19.02 -6.11 -1.63
CA ILE A 231 -19.29 -6.84 -2.87
C ILE A 231 -18.88 -8.31 -2.71
N HIS A 232 -17.71 -8.56 -2.12
CA HIS A 232 -17.28 -9.91 -1.77
C HIS A 232 -18.24 -10.57 -0.77
N LYS A 233 -18.66 -9.87 0.28
CA LYS A 233 -19.67 -10.40 1.21
C LYS A 233 -20.96 -10.79 0.49
N TRP A 234 -21.45 -9.97 -0.44
CA TRP A 234 -22.65 -10.27 -1.21
C TRP A 234 -22.52 -11.48 -2.13
N SER A 235 -21.32 -11.80 -2.62
CA SER A 235 -21.12 -13.01 -3.43
C SER A 235 -21.29 -14.32 -2.64
N HIS A 236 -21.21 -14.25 -1.30
CA HIS A 236 -21.52 -15.37 -0.38
C HIS A 236 -22.96 -15.38 0.14
N MET A 237 -23.76 -14.35 -0.15
CA MET A 237 -25.15 -14.26 0.33
C MET A 237 -26.12 -14.82 -0.72
N TYR A 238 -26.76 -15.95 -0.40
CA TYR A 238 -27.73 -16.59 -1.28
C TYR A 238 -29.14 -15.98 -1.19
N TYR A 239 -29.48 -15.33 -0.08
CA TYR A 239 -30.78 -14.72 0.19
C TYR A 239 -30.62 -13.38 0.92
N GLY A 240 -31.66 -12.54 0.87
CA GLY A 240 -31.71 -11.27 1.60
C GLY A 240 -30.89 -10.14 0.99
N LEU A 241 -30.48 -10.27 -0.28
CA LEU A 241 -29.83 -9.18 -1.01
C LEU A 241 -30.86 -8.18 -1.55
N PRO A 242 -30.53 -6.88 -1.58
CA PRO A 242 -31.35 -5.90 -2.28
C PRO A 242 -31.43 -6.19 -3.77
N ALA A 243 -32.59 -5.93 -4.40
CA ALA A 243 -32.83 -6.22 -5.81
C ALA A 243 -31.80 -5.55 -6.76
N TRP A 244 -31.29 -4.37 -6.40
CA TRP A 244 -30.26 -3.68 -7.19
C TRP A 244 -28.90 -4.39 -7.14
N VAL A 245 -28.56 -5.05 -6.02
CA VAL A 245 -27.34 -5.86 -5.90
C VAL A 245 -27.47 -7.10 -6.77
N GLU A 246 -28.63 -7.79 -6.71
CA GLU A 246 -28.90 -8.96 -7.54
C GLU A 246 -28.84 -8.59 -9.03
N PHE A 247 -29.47 -7.47 -9.41
CA PHE A 247 -29.35 -6.93 -10.77
C PHE A 247 -27.88 -6.72 -11.18
N MET A 248 -27.08 -6.04 -10.35
CA MET A 248 -25.67 -5.80 -10.68
C MET A 248 -24.87 -7.12 -10.78
N GLN A 249 -25.17 -8.13 -9.96
CA GLN A 249 -24.54 -9.45 -10.05
C GLN A 249 -24.95 -10.23 -11.30
N ASP A 250 -26.24 -10.19 -11.68
CA ASP A 250 -26.77 -10.89 -12.85
C ASP A 250 -26.20 -10.32 -14.16
N TYR A 251 -25.97 -9.01 -14.20
CA TYR A 251 -25.36 -8.31 -15.34
C TYR A 251 -23.83 -8.24 -15.28
N HIS A 252 -23.20 -8.90 -14.30
CA HIS A 252 -21.74 -8.91 -14.14
C HIS A 252 -21.17 -7.49 -14.07
N ILE A 253 -21.88 -6.59 -13.38
CA ILE A 253 -21.39 -5.25 -13.03
C ILE A 253 -20.58 -5.35 -11.74
N ILE A 254 -20.91 -6.28 -10.85
CA ILE A 254 -20.17 -6.59 -9.62
C ILE A 254 -20.03 -8.11 -9.47
N LEU A 255 -19.04 -8.56 -8.69
CA LEU A 255 -18.71 -9.98 -8.51
C LEU A 255 -19.94 -10.91 -8.36
N PRO A 256 -20.19 -11.79 -9.36
CA PRO A 256 -21.30 -12.73 -9.31
C PRO A 256 -21.08 -13.88 -8.32
N LYS A 257 -22.16 -14.34 -7.67
CA LYS A 257 -22.14 -15.48 -6.72
C LYS A 257 -21.57 -16.76 -7.34
N LYS A 258 -21.97 -17.07 -8.58
CA LYS A 258 -21.57 -18.31 -9.29
C LYS A 258 -20.06 -18.33 -9.56
N HIS A 259 -19.52 -17.20 -10.02
CA HIS A 259 -18.11 -17.05 -10.35
C HIS A 259 -17.25 -17.18 -9.09
N HIS A 260 -17.63 -16.46 -8.02
CA HIS A 260 -16.90 -16.54 -6.75
C HIS A 260 -16.90 -17.93 -6.14
N ARG A 261 -17.99 -18.69 -6.28
CA ARG A 261 -18.05 -20.07 -5.80
C ARG A 261 -17.01 -20.97 -6.50
N ILE A 262 -16.72 -20.76 -7.78
CA ILE A 262 -15.73 -21.57 -8.51
C ILE A 262 -14.32 -21.34 -7.96
N HIS A 263 -13.98 -20.12 -7.54
CA HIS A 263 -12.71 -19.82 -6.87
C HIS A 263 -12.50 -20.63 -5.56
N HIS A 264 -13.59 -20.97 -4.86
CA HIS A 264 -13.54 -21.84 -3.67
C HIS A 264 -13.44 -23.34 -3.98
N VAL A 265 -13.60 -23.76 -5.23
CA VAL A 265 -13.56 -25.18 -5.64
C VAL A 265 -12.17 -25.51 -6.21
N SER A 266 -11.53 -26.55 -5.69
CA SER A 266 -10.23 -27.04 -6.17
C SER A 266 -10.26 -27.36 -7.69
N PRO A 267 -9.19 -27.06 -8.45
CA PRO A 267 -7.91 -26.48 -8.02
C PRO A 267 -8.03 -24.95 -7.85
N HIS A 268 -7.53 -24.42 -6.73
CA HIS A 268 -7.56 -22.99 -6.39
C HIS A 268 -6.68 -22.11 -7.30
N GLU A 269 -6.30 -22.60 -8.50
CA GLU A 269 -5.16 -22.10 -9.27
C GLU A 269 -5.54 -21.18 -10.45
N HIS A 270 -6.82 -20.91 -10.73
CA HIS A 270 -7.17 -20.31 -12.03
C HIS A 270 -8.11 -19.12 -12.05
N ILE A 271 -8.69 -18.69 -10.92
CA ILE A 271 -9.65 -17.57 -10.92
C ILE A 271 -9.47 -16.72 -9.67
N PHE A 272 -8.62 -15.70 -9.72
CA PHE A 272 -8.58 -14.68 -8.67
C PHE A 272 -9.93 -13.96 -8.62
N ALA A 273 -10.55 -13.84 -7.44
CA ALA A 273 -11.79 -13.09 -7.31
C ALA A 273 -11.54 -11.60 -7.57
N SER A 274 -11.94 -11.13 -8.75
CA SER A 274 -11.90 -9.75 -9.18
C SER A 274 -13.24 -9.05 -8.85
N LEU A 275 -13.19 -7.76 -8.56
CA LEU A 275 -14.30 -6.96 -8.03
C LEU A 275 -15.52 -6.85 -8.98
N LEU A 276 -15.30 -7.00 -10.28
CA LEU A 276 -16.29 -6.77 -11.32
C LEU A 276 -16.59 -8.03 -12.12
N VAL A 277 -15.62 -8.74 -12.69
CA VAL A 277 -15.94 -9.81 -13.66
C VAL A 277 -14.82 -10.83 -13.82
N GLY A 278 -15.22 -12.10 -13.83
CA GLY A 278 -14.75 -13.09 -14.79
C GLY A 278 -15.93 -13.82 -15.41
#